data_AF-A0A810QHZ8-F1
#
_entry.id   AF-A0A810QHZ8-F1
#
_cell.length_a   1.000
_cell.length_b   1.000
_cell.length_c   1.000
_cell.angle_alpha   90.00
_cell.angle_beta   90.00
_cell.angle_gamma   90.00
#
_symmetry.space_group_name_H-M   'P 1'
#
loop_
_entity.id
_entity.type
_entity.pdbx_description
1 polymer ?
#
loop_
_entity_poly.entity_id
_entity_poly.type
_entity_poly.pdbx_seq_one_letter_code
_entity_poly.pdbx_strand_id
1 'polypeptide(L)'
;MEKGYLVLQDGQVFEGLRFGAGGDTVGELVFTTGMCGYIETLTDPSYAGQIVLQTYPLIGNYGIIREDFEGACCVKGYVVREYCDAPSNFRCDCDLDAYLKEQNVPGLCGVDTRELTRIIREHGVMNAAICSGIPADLTPVKTYAVTGVVEAVTCRESSIHPASGEERFRVSLLDYGAKRNIVRELQNRGCTVTVLPATTPAEEILAASPDGVMLSNGPGDPAEDVFQIEQIQKLLGRVPMFGICLGHQLTALAAGGSTYKLKYGHRGVNQPVRDLDGTRTYITSQNHGYAVDSDTVKLGRVRFANANDGTCEGIDYPDLRAFTVQFHPEACTGPKDTSFLFDRFVDLMKGGRA
;
A
#
# COMPACT_ATOMS: atom_id res chain seq x y z
N MET A 1 19.63 24.66 -5.28
CA MET A 1 18.22 24.30 -5.03
C MET A 1 17.45 25.57 -4.70
N GLU A 2 16.23 25.69 -5.23
CA GLU A 2 15.37 26.84 -4.95
C GLU A 2 14.67 26.68 -3.60
N LYS A 3 14.23 27.81 -3.03
CA LYS A 3 13.45 27.83 -1.79
C LYS A 3 12.05 27.24 -2.03
N GLY A 4 11.54 26.49 -1.05
CA GLY A 4 10.22 25.88 -1.10
C GLY A 4 9.55 25.83 0.25
N TYR A 5 8.24 25.53 0.24
CA TYR A 5 7.44 25.42 1.46
C TYR A 5 6.60 24.14 1.44
N LEU A 6 6.43 23.55 2.62
CA LEU A 6 5.35 22.61 2.93
C LEU A 6 4.34 23.35 3.79
N VAL A 7 3.11 23.47 3.31
CA VAL A 7 2.04 24.19 4.00
C VAL A 7 0.94 23.21 4.38
N LEU A 8 0.69 23.06 5.67
CA LEU A 8 -0.33 22.16 6.21
C LEU A 8 -1.71 22.81 6.14
N GLN A 9 -2.77 22.00 6.11
CA GLN A 9 -4.16 22.47 6.04
C GLN A 9 -4.57 23.41 7.19
N ASP A 10 -3.88 23.35 8.32
CA ASP A 10 -4.09 24.20 9.50
C ASP A 10 -3.33 25.54 9.44
N GLY A 11 -2.51 25.74 8.39
CA GLY A 11 -1.76 26.96 8.14
C GLY A 11 -0.33 26.96 8.66
N GLN A 12 0.16 25.88 9.27
CA GLN A 12 1.58 25.76 9.60
C GLN A 12 2.42 25.69 8.32
N VAL A 13 3.58 26.37 8.34
CA VAL A 13 4.47 26.50 7.18
C VAL A 13 5.87 26.03 7.55
N PHE A 14 6.42 25.14 6.74
CA PHE A 14 7.77 24.60 6.89
C PHE A 14 8.60 24.98 5.68
N GLU A 15 9.67 25.72 5.92
CA GLU A 15 10.60 26.14 4.87
C GLU A 15 11.63 25.04 4.59
N GLY A 16 11.91 24.82 3.32
CA GLY A 16 12.91 23.88 2.86
C GLY A 16 13.48 24.24 1.49
N LEU A 17 14.11 23.27 0.86
CA LEU A 17 14.72 23.38 -0.45
C LEU A 17 14.04 22.42 -1.43
N ARG A 18 13.77 22.90 -2.64
CA ARG A 18 13.11 22.14 -3.69
C ARG A 18 14.09 21.16 -4.34
N PHE A 19 13.61 19.95 -4.55
CA PHE A 19 14.24 18.92 -5.39
C PHE A 19 13.14 18.13 -6.13
N GLY A 20 13.51 17.27 -7.07
CA GLY A 20 12.56 16.62 -7.96
C GLY A 20 11.95 17.59 -8.97
N ALA A 21 10.72 17.31 -9.38
CA ALA A 21 10.02 18.14 -10.36
C ALA A 21 9.64 19.52 -9.81
N GLY A 22 9.53 20.50 -10.70
CA GLY A 22 8.96 21.80 -10.38
C GLY A 22 7.43 21.75 -10.22
N GLY A 23 6.83 22.89 -9.89
CA GLY A 23 5.37 23.04 -9.76
C GLY A 23 4.83 22.67 -8.39
N ASP A 24 3.64 23.18 -8.10
CA ASP A 24 2.98 23.02 -6.81
C ASP A 24 2.09 21.76 -6.83
N THR A 25 1.97 21.10 -5.67
CA THR A 25 1.16 19.88 -5.52
C THR A 25 0.44 19.89 -4.18
N VAL A 26 -0.71 19.22 -4.13
CA VAL A 26 -1.52 19.01 -2.93
C VAL A 26 -1.77 17.51 -2.77
N GLY A 27 -1.65 17.03 -1.54
CA GLY A 27 -1.92 15.64 -1.19
C GLY A 27 -2.15 15.45 0.30
N GLU A 28 -2.61 14.27 0.70
CA GLU A 28 -2.63 13.88 2.11
C GLU A 28 -1.19 13.62 2.57
N LEU A 29 -0.71 14.37 3.57
CA LEU A 29 0.64 14.22 4.11
C LEU A 29 0.68 13.03 5.07
N VAL A 30 1.51 12.05 4.73
CA VAL A 30 1.71 10.83 5.50
C VAL A 30 3.20 10.66 5.79
N PHE A 31 3.55 9.97 6.88
CA PHE A 31 4.95 9.63 7.16
C PHE A 31 5.16 8.12 7.12
N THR A 32 6.38 7.68 6.78
CA THR A 32 6.78 6.27 6.87
C THR A 32 8.08 6.08 7.66
N THR A 33 8.14 5.00 8.43
CA THR A 33 9.26 4.68 9.34
C THR A 33 10.35 3.81 8.73
N GLY A 34 10.23 3.45 7.46
CA GLY A 34 11.25 2.69 6.74
C GLY A 34 12.60 3.41 6.71
N MET A 35 13.65 2.77 7.23
CA MET A 35 15.03 3.29 7.13
C MET A 35 15.69 2.93 5.80
N CYS A 36 15.14 1.93 5.11
CA CYS A 36 15.49 1.53 3.76
C CYS A 36 14.18 1.35 2.99
N GLY A 37 14.30 1.16 1.68
CA GLY A 37 13.17 0.83 0.82
C GLY A 37 12.40 2.04 0.30
N TYR A 38 13.06 3.18 0.12
CA TYR A 38 12.40 4.39 -0.38
C TYR A 38 11.98 4.25 -1.85
N ILE A 39 12.61 3.37 -2.63
CA ILE A 39 12.23 3.10 -4.04
C ILE A 39 10.89 2.37 -4.07
N GLU A 40 10.78 1.32 -3.26
CA GLU A 40 9.57 0.53 -3.10
C GLU A 40 8.43 1.40 -2.54
N THR A 41 8.76 2.34 -1.63
CA THR A 41 7.80 3.35 -1.15
C THR A 41 7.32 4.26 -2.29
N LEU A 42 8.23 4.80 -3.10
CA LEU A 42 7.88 5.68 -4.22
C LEU A 42 7.02 4.98 -5.28
N THR A 43 7.22 3.68 -5.44
CA THR A 43 6.57 2.85 -6.48
C THR A 43 5.48 1.94 -5.93
N ASP A 44 5.06 2.13 -4.69
CA ASP A 44 3.89 1.47 -4.11
C ASP A 44 2.61 2.26 -4.47
N PRO A 45 1.70 1.68 -5.29
CA PRO A 45 0.48 2.36 -5.70
C PRO A 45 -0.43 2.78 -4.53
N SER A 46 -0.29 2.16 -3.35
CA SER A 46 -1.06 2.53 -2.16
C SER A 46 -0.81 3.97 -1.67
N TYR A 47 0.27 4.63 -2.14
CA TYR A 47 0.52 6.06 -1.88
C TYR A 47 -0.14 7.02 -2.88
N ALA A 48 -1.00 6.54 -3.79
CA ALA A 48 -1.71 7.41 -4.72
C ALA A 48 -2.49 8.52 -3.99
N GLY A 49 -2.28 9.77 -4.40
CA GLY A 49 -2.89 10.94 -3.75
C GLY A 49 -2.18 11.44 -2.48
N GLN A 50 -1.09 10.81 -2.06
CA GLN A 50 -0.39 11.15 -0.83
C GLN A 50 0.95 11.86 -1.08
N ILE A 51 1.30 12.78 -0.19
CA ILE A 51 2.65 13.32 -0.06
C ILE A 51 3.36 12.48 1.00
N VAL A 52 4.47 11.85 0.62
CA VAL A 52 5.17 10.92 1.51
C VAL A 52 6.34 11.63 2.20
N LEU A 53 6.34 11.60 3.52
CA LEU A 53 7.41 12.09 4.38
C LEU A 53 8.24 10.92 4.92
N GLN A 54 9.55 10.98 4.70
CA GLN A 54 10.48 10.00 5.24
C GLN A 54 10.96 10.43 6.64
N THR A 55 10.82 9.51 7.61
CA THR A 55 11.35 9.76 8.96
C THR A 55 12.86 9.49 9.05
N TYR A 56 13.39 8.57 8.24
CA TYR A 56 14.82 8.34 8.17
C TYR A 56 15.49 9.55 7.48
N PRO A 57 16.52 10.16 8.09
CA PRO A 57 16.92 11.50 7.72
C PRO A 57 17.60 11.58 6.35
N LEU A 58 18.37 10.56 5.96
CA LEU A 58 19.13 10.55 4.71
C LEU A 58 18.45 9.66 3.67
N ILE A 59 17.94 10.25 2.60
CA ILE A 59 17.20 9.55 1.55
C ILE A 59 17.87 9.75 0.19
N GLY A 60 17.91 8.70 -0.63
CA GLY A 60 18.61 8.70 -1.92
C GLY A 60 20.02 8.11 -1.88
N ASN A 61 20.49 7.62 -0.72
CA ASN A 61 21.87 7.15 -0.52
C ASN A 61 22.30 5.99 -1.44
N TYR A 62 21.37 5.18 -1.95
CA TYR A 62 21.64 4.13 -2.92
C TYR A 62 21.07 4.43 -4.33
N GLY A 63 20.68 5.69 -4.57
CA GLY A 63 20.09 6.13 -5.83
C GLY A 63 18.77 5.44 -6.14
N ILE A 64 18.48 5.30 -7.43
CA ILE A 64 17.32 4.60 -7.95
C ILE A 64 17.78 3.32 -8.63
N ILE A 65 17.05 2.25 -8.37
CA ILE A 65 17.31 0.90 -8.85
C ILE A 65 15.99 0.42 -9.45
N ARG A 66 15.88 0.43 -10.78
CA ARG A 66 14.60 0.19 -11.46
C ARG A 66 14.08 -1.23 -11.25
N GLU A 67 14.97 -2.19 -10.97
CA GLU A 67 14.60 -3.57 -10.63
C GLU A 67 13.88 -3.68 -9.29
N ASP A 68 14.02 -2.69 -8.39
CA ASP A 68 13.35 -2.66 -7.08
C ASP A 68 11.96 -2.00 -7.17
N PHE A 69 11.45 -1.69 -8.36
CA PHE A 69 10.14 -1.06 -8.53
C PHE A 69 9.00 -2.05 -8.24
N GLU A 70 8.07 -1.61 -7.40
CA GLU A 70 6.84 -2.34 -7.09
C GLU A 70 5.66 -1.96 -7.99
N GLY A 71 5.79 -0.89 -8.77
CA GLY A 71 4.72 -0.32 -9.58
C GLY A 71 5.17 0.95 -10.31
N ALA A 72 4.21 1.75 -10.76
CA ALA A 72 4.48 3.12 -11.21
C ALA A 72 4.65 4.06 -10.00
N CYS A 73 5.31 5.21 -10.20
CA CYS A 73 5.38 6.22 -9.17
C CYS A 73 4.01 6.90 -9.00
N CYS A 74 3.37 6.73 -7.85
CA CYS A 74 2.01 7.25 -7.60
C CYS A 74 1.95 8.35 -6.53
N VAL A 75 3.09 8.68 -5.89
CA VAL A 75 3.13 9.73 -4.87
C VAL A 75 2.85 11.11 -5.48
N LYS A 76 2.14 11.97 -4.74
CA LYS A 76 1.89 13.37 -5.12
C LYS A 76 3.07 14.29 -4.86
N GLY A 77 3.94 13.90 -3.94
CA GLY A 77 5.11 14.67 -3.54
C GLY A 77 5.94 13.92 -2.52
N TYR A 78 7.16 14.41 -2.29
CA TYR A 78 8.14 13.72 -1.46
C TYR A 78 8.88 14.65 -0.51
N VAL A 79 8.85 14.34 0.79
CA VAL A 79 9.40 15.19 1.84
C VAL A 79 10.47 14.45 2.63
N VAL A 80 11.67 15.00 2.70
CA VAL A 80 12.82 14.37 3.36
C VAL A 80 13.58 15.38 4.22
N ARG A 81 14.36 14.89 5.18
CA ARG A 81 15.27 15.77 5.94
C ARG A 81 16.47 16.15 5.09
N GLU A 82 17.15 15.14 4.55
CA GLU A 82 18.34 15.28 3.71
C GLU A 82 18.19 14.39 2.48
N TYR A 83 18.41 14.98 1.31
CA TYR A 83 18.51 14.25 0.05
C TYR A 83 19.98 14.05 -0.29
N CYS A 84 20.37 12.82 -0.63
CA CYS A 84 21.72 12.46 -1.04
C CYS A 84 21.92 12.74 -2.54
N ASP A 85 22.81 13.67 -2.87
CA ASP A 85 23.13 14.09 -4.24
C ASP A 85 24.26 13.29 -4.91
N ALA A 86 24.92 12.41 -4.15
CA ALA A 86 25.97 11.52 -4.63
C ALA A 86 25.69 10.07 -4.18
N PRO A 87 24.68 9.39 -4.75
CA PRO A 87 24.33 8.04 -4.38
C PRO A 87 25.49 7.05 -4.59
N SER A 88 25.60 6.05 -3.70
CA SER A 88 26.67 5.05 -3.76
C SER A 88 26.11 3.63 -3.60
N ASN A 89 25.77 3.03 -4.74
CA ASN A 89 25.39 1.62 -4.83
C ASN A 89 25.76 1.10 -6.22
N PHE A 90 26.27 -0.13 -6.32
CA PHE A 90 26.65 -0.73 -7.59
C PHE A 90 25.46 -0.96 -8.55
N ARG A 91 24.24 -0.97 -8.03
CA ARG A 91 22.97 -1.09 -8.78
C ARG A 91 22.36 0.26 -9.15
N CYS A 92 22.95 1.37 -8.71
CA CYS A 92 22.41 2.70 -8.93
C CYS A 92 22.34 3.00 -10.43
N ASP A 93 21.15 3.29 -10.92
CA ASP A 93 20.89 3.71 -12.29
C ASP A 93 20.95 5.24 -12.42
N CYS A 94 20.21 5.95 -11.58
CA CYS A 94 20.21 7.41 -11.50
C CYS A 94 20.02 7.89 -10.06
N ASP A 95 20.21 9.19 -9.82
CA ASP A 95 19.92 9.79 -8.52
C ASP A 95 18.41 10.03 -8.31
N LEU A 96 18.03 10.28 -7.06
CA LEU A 96 16.63 10.49 -6.66
C LEU A 96 16.01 11.75 -7.28
N ASP A 97 16.77 12.83 -7.42
CA ASP A 97 16.28 14.10 -7.96
C ASP A 97 15.93 13.95 -9.46
N ALA A 98 16.81 13.29 -10.22
CA ALA A 98 16.59 12.96 -11.62
C ALA A 98 15.34 12.10 -11.82
N TYR A 99 15.15 11.07 -10.98
CA TYR A 99 13.96 10.22 -11.07
C TYR A 99 12.67 10.96 -10.70
N LEU A 100 12.66 11.75 -9.63
CA LEU A 100 11.47 12.53 -9.28
C LEU A 100 11.12 13.55 -10.37
N LYS A 101 12.11 14.13 -11.07
CA LYS A 101 11.89 14.95 -12.28
C LYS A 101 11.29 14.15 -13.43
N GLU A 102 11.83 12.96 -13.69
CA GLU A 102 11.32 12.02 -14.71
C GLU A 102 9.84 11.68 -14.47
N GLN A 103 9.46 11.46 -13.21
CA GLN A 103 8.09 11.11 -12.80
C GLN A 103 7.18 12.34 -12.57
N ASN A 104 7.69 13.56 -12.79
CA ASN A 104 6.98 14.80 -12.52
C ASN A 104 6.44 14.91 -11.06
N VAL A 105 7.25 14.47 -10.08
CA VAL A 105 6.93 14.49 -8.65
C VAL A 105 7.72 15.60 -7.94
N PRO A 106 7.04 16.60 -7.34
CA PRO A 106 7.71 17.63 -6.56
C PRO A 106 8.25 17.13 -5.23
N GLY A 107 9.45 17.57 -4.86
CA GLY A 107 10.12 17.24 -3.60
C GLY A 107 10.47 18.46 -2.75
N LEU A 108 10.55 18.26 -1.43
CA LEU A 108 11.05 19.24 -0.46
C LEU A 108 12.01 18.58 0.54
N CYS A 109 13.23 19.11 0.64
CA CYS A 109 14.23 18.68 1.62
C CYS A 109 14.57 19.79 2.62
N GLY A 110 15.30 19.47 3.69
CA GLY A 110 15.76 20.44 4.69
C GLY A 110 14.75 20.77 5.79
N VAL A 111 13.51 20.30 5.69
CA VAL A 111 12.51 20.46 6.76
C VAL A 111 12.83 19.58 7.97
N ASP A 112 12.30 19.92 9.14
CA ASP A 112 12.35 19.03 10.31
C ASP A 112 11.29 17.94 10.17
N THR A 113 11.67 16.81 9.58
CA THR A 113 10.77 15.66 9.40
C THR A 113 10.34 15.04 10.72
N ARG A 114 11.09 15.23 11.82
CA ARG A 114 10.72 14.74 13.15
C ARG A 114 9.60 15.60 13.75
N GLU A 115 9.70 16.92 13.63
CA GLU A 115 8.63 17.85 14.01
C GLU A 115 7.32 17.52 13.27
N LEU A 116 7.38 17.42 11.94
CA LEU A 116 6.24 17.07 11.10
C LEU A 116 5.62 15.71 11.49
N THR A 117 6.45 14.70 11.74
CA THR A 117 5.98 13.37 12.19
C THR A 117 5.23 13.46 13.52
N ARG A 118 5.73 14.29 14.48
CA ARG A 118 5.04 14.50 15.76
C ARG A 118 3.69 15.18 15.58
N ILE A 119 3.63 16.20 14.73
CA ILE A 119 2.40 16.92 14.40
C ILE A 119 1.36 15.95 13.83
N ILE A 120 1.73 15.14 12.82
CA ILE A 120 0.81 14.15 12.22
C ILE A 120 0.37 13.10 13.25
N ARG A 121 1.26 12.64 14.12
CA ARG A 121 0.89 11.67 15.18
C ARG A 121 -0.07 12.28 16.21
N GLU A 122 0.13 13.55 16.56
CA GLU A 122 -0.67 14.26 17.58
C GLU A 122 -2.04 14.71 17.04
N HIS A 123 -2.12 15.15 15.78
CA HIS A 123 -3.35 15.71 15.18
C HIS A 123 -4.03 14.80 14.15
N GLY A 124 -3.34 13.76 13.69
CA GLY A 124 -3.77 12.88 12.60
C GLY A 124 -3.20 13.30 11.23
N VAL A 125 -3.43 12.46 10.22
CA VAL A 125 -3.10 12.81 8.82
C VAL A 125 -3.83 14.08 8.40
N MET A 126 -3.14 14.87 7.59
CA MET A 126 -3.59 16.19 7.19
C MET A 126 -3.18 16.45 5.75
N ASN A 127 -3.99 17.22 5.04
CA ASN A 127 -3.60 17.65 3.71
C ASN A 127 -2.47 18.67 3.81
N ALA A 128 -1.59 18.65 2.82
CA ALA A 128 -0.52 19.61 2.68
C ALA A 128 -0.32 20.00 1.22
N ALA A 129 0.26 21.18 1.03
CA ALA A 129 0.79 21.62 -0.25
C ALA A 129 2.31 21.69 -0.19
N ILE A 130 2.97 21.18 -1.24
CA ILE A 130 4.35 21.55 -1.53
C ILE A 130 4.30 22.65 -2.59
N CYS A 131 4.87 23.82 -2.28
CA CYS A 131 4.72 24.99 -3.13
C CYS A 131 5.96 25.91 -3.12
N SER A 132 6.14 26.66 -4.21
CA SER A 132 7.24 27.65 -4.32
C SER A 132 6.96 28.95 -3.54
N GLY A 133 5.69 29.25 -3.25
CA GLY A 133 5.26 30.37 -2.42
C GLY A 133 4.12 29.97 -1.50
N ILE A 134 4.00 30.62 -0.34
CA ILE A 134 2.96 30.32 0.64
C ILE A 134 1.59 30.73 0.04
N PRO A 135 0.62 29.80 -0.12
CA PRO A 135 -0.68 30.14 -0.68
C PRO A 135 -1.44 31.09 0.24
N ALA A 136 -2.01 32.16 -0.33
CA ALA A 136 -2.87 33.07 0.42
C ALA A 136 -4.22 32.42 0.79
N ASP A 137 -4.68 31.48 -0.03
CA ASP A 137 -5.90 30.70 0.19
C ASP A 137 -5.55 29.21 0.37
N LEU A 138 -5.91 28.66 1.53
CA LEU A 138 -5.71 27.25 1.87
C LEU A 138 -6.92 26.39 1.56
N THR A 139 -7.98 26.95 0.96
CA THR A 139 -9.19 26.18 0.58
C THR A 139 -8.83 24.93 -0.23
N PRO A 140 -7.98 24.98 -1.27
CA PRO A 140 -7.62 23.77 -2.03
C PRO A 140 -6.93 22.69 -1.20
N VAL A 141 -6.14 23.08 -0.19
CA VAL A 141 -5.48 22.15 0.74
C VAL A 141 -6.51 21.55 1.69
N LYS A 142 -7.37 22.39 2.29
CA LYS A 142 -8.39 21.97 3.25
C LYS A 142 -9.46 21.06 2.65
N THR A 143 -9.81 21.25 1.39
CA THR A 143 -10.86 20.47 0.71
C THR A 143 -10.31 19.32 -0.14
N TYR A 144 -8.99 19.10 -0.14
CA TYR A 144 -8.41 17.97 -0.84
C TYR A 144 -8.93 16.65 -0.26
N ALA A 145 -9.32 15.73 -1.13
CA ALA A 145 -9.74 14.39 -0.78
C ALA A 145 -9.07 13.39 -1.73
N VAL A 146 -8.66 12.25 -1.18
CA VAL A 146 -8.11 11.14 -1.95
C VAL A 146 -9.29 10.28 -2.39
N THR A 147 -9.74 10.45 -3.64
CA THR A 147 -10.92 9.76 -4.19
C THR A 147 -10.61 9.18 -5.56
N GLY A 148 -11.26 8.07 -5.94
CA GLY A 148 -11.13 7.47 -7.28
C GLY A 148 -9.72 6.96 -7.62
N VAL A 149 -8.91 6.69 -6.59
CA VAL A 149 -7.50 6.32 -6.76
C VAL A 149 -7.29 4.89 -7.21
N VAL A 150 -8.20 3.96 -6.88
CA VAL A 150 -8.17 2.58 -7.39
C VAL A 150 -8.33 2.56 -8.92
N GLU A 151 -9.31 3.30 -9.46
CA GLU A 151 -9.51 3.45 -10.91
C GLU A 151 -8.32 4.11 -11.62
N ALA A 152 -7.58 4.95 -10.91
CA ALA A 152 -6.40 5.62 -11.43
C ALA A 152 -5.18 4.70 -11.52
N VAL A 153 -5.07 3.68 -10.66
CA VAL A 153 -3.88 2.81 -10.56
C VAL A 153 -4.07 1.39 -11.10
N THR A 154 -5.31 0.90 -11.20
CA THR A 154 -5.61 -0.42 -11.79
C THR A 154 -5.07 -0.55 -13.21
N CYS A 155 -4.65 -1.75 -13.58
CA CYS A 155 -4.34 -2.08 -14.97
C CYS A 155 -5.54 -1.83 -15.90
N ARG A 156 -5.23 -1.50 -17.17
CA ARG A 156 -6.23 -1.25 -18.22
C ARG A 156 -6.68 -2.51 -18.95
N GLU A 157 -5.77 -3.46 -19.08
CA GLU A 157 -5.97 -4.73 -19.77
C GLU A 157 -5.43 -5.86 -18.92
N SER A 158 -6.02 -7.05 -19.07
CA SER A 158 -5.55 -8.23 -18.38
C SER A 158 -4.17 -8.65 -18.89
N SER A 159 -3.36 -9.23 -18.00
CA SER A 159 -2.05 -9.77 -18.35
C SER A 159 -1.79 -11.09 -17.66
N ILE A 160 -1.11 -12.01 -18.35
CA ILE A 160 -0.79 -13.34 -17.84
C ILE A 160 0.70 -13.40 -17.51
N HIS A 161 0.99 -13.82 -16.28
CA HIS A 161 2.34 -13.97 -15.73
C HIS A 161 2.56 -15.46 -15.44
N PRO A 162 3.33 -16.18 -16.28
CA PRO A 162 3.52 -17.62 -16.14
C PRO A 162 4.17 -18.01 -14.81
N ALA A 163 3.83 -19.19 -14.29
CA ALA A 163 4.51 -19.77 -13.14
C ALA A 163 6.04 -19.81 -13.31
N SER A 164 6.78 -19.63 -12.21
CA SER A 164 8.22 -19.92 -12.21
C SER A 164 8.42 -21.43 -12.07
N GLY A 165 8.81 -22.08 -13.16
CA GLY A 165 8.95 -23.54 -13.22
C GLY A 165 7.66 -24.23 -13.72
N GLU A 166 7.28 -25.33 -13.06
CA GLU A 166 6.06 -26.08 -13.40
C GLU A 166 4.80 -25.31 -12.97
N GLU A 167 3.83 -25.16 -13.88
CA GLU A 167 2.50 -24.65 -13.54
C GLU A 167 1.76 -25.66 -12.67
N ARG A 168 1.43 -25.25 -11.44
CA ARG A 168 0.70 -26.05 -10.46
C ARG A 168 -0.71 -25.52 -10.20
N PHE A 169 -0.89 -24.20 -10.31
CA PHE A 169 -2.14 -23.50 -10.01
C PHE A 169 -2.34 -22.31 -10.95
N ARG A 170 -3.60 -21.88 -11.10
CA ARG A 170 -4.00 -20.66 -11.80
C ARG A 170 -4.67 -19.70 -10.82
N VAL A 171 -4.12 -18.49 -10.72
CA VAL A 171 -4.63 -17.47 -9.80
C VAL A 171 -5.11 -16.26 -10.60
N SER A 172 -6.34 -15.84 -10.33
CA SER A 172 -6.84 -14.54 -10.77
C SER A 172 -6.49 -13.50 -9.71
N LEU A 173 -5.67 -12.51 -10.07
CA LEU A 173 -5.30 -11.41 -9.19
C LEU A 173 -6.06 -10.14 -9.62
N LEU A 174 -6.85 -9.58 -8.71
CA LEU A 174 -7.56 -8.33 -8.94
C LEU A 174 -6.64 -7.17 -8.58
N ASP A 175 -6.36 -6.32 -9.57
CA ASP A 175 -5.42 -5.22 -9.46
C ASP A 175 -6.11 -3.96 -8.94
N TYR A 176 -6.01 -3.72 -7.64
CA TYR A 176 -6.44 -2.48 -7.01
C TYR A 176 -5.32 -1.45 -6.86
N GLY A 177 -4.18 -1.65 -7.54
CA GLY A 177 -2.89 -1.04 -7.22
C GLY A 177 -1.87 -2.08 -6.75
N ALA A 178 -1.87 -3.23 -7.41
CA ALA A 178 -1.11 -4.40 -7.04
C ALA A 178 0.39 -4.15 -7.13
N LYS A 179 1.06 -4.35 -6.00
CA LYS A 179 2.51 -4.43 -5.95
C LYS A 179 3.01 -5.65 -6.74
N ARG A 180 4.03 -5.44 -7.56
CA ARG A 180 4.63 -6.49 -8.40
C ARG A 180 5.14 -7.69 -7.59
N ASN A 181 5.58 -7.50 -6.34
CA ASN A 181 6.07 -8.63 -5.55
C ASN A 181 4.96 -9.63 -5.19
N ILE A 182 3.68 -9.24 -5.16
CA ILE A 182 2.57 -10.18 -4.97
C ILE A 182 2.56 -11.22 -6.11
N VAL A 183 2.72 -10.77 -7.35
CA VAL A 183 2.79 -11.65 -8.53
C VAL A 183 4.01 -12.57 -8.42
N ARG A 184 5.18 -12.03 -8.05
CA ARG A 184 6.42 -12.82 -7.91
C ARG A 184 6.32 -13.90 -6.83
N GLU A 185 5.72 -13.59 -5.67
CA GLU A 185 5.52 -14.55 -4.59
C GLU A 185 4.60 -15.71 -4.99
N LEU A 186 3.59 -15.45 -5.83
CA LEU A 186 2.72 -16.47 -6.41
C LEU A 186 3.44 -17.29 -7.49
N GLN A 187 4.15 -16.63 -8.42
CA GLN A 187 4.92 -17.32 -9.47
C GLN A 187 5.94 -18.30 -8.88
N ASN A 188 6.66 -17.88 -7.83
CA ASN A 188 7.64 -18.71 -7.12
C ASN A 188 7.03 -19.97 -6.48
N ARG A 189 5.70 -20.03 -6.33
CA ARG A 189 4.97 -21.17 -5.78
C ARG A 189 4.29 -22.03 -6.84
N GLY A 190 4.58 -21.78 -8.11
CA GLY A 190 4.02 -22.52 -9.25
C GLY A 190 2.66 -21.99 -9.72
N CYS A 191 2.29 -20.76 -9.36
CA CYS A 191 1.05 -20.15 -9.83
C CYS A 191 1.29 -19.39 -11.14
N THR A 192 0.52 -19.72 -12.18
CA THR A 192 0.32 -18.80 -13.31
C THR A 192 -0.71 -17.76 -12.88
N VAL A 193 -0.35 -16.48 -12.94
CA VAL A 193 -1.15 -15.37 -12.41
C VAL A 193 -1.75 -14.56 -13.56
N THR A 194 -3.08 -14.48 -13.62
CA THR A 194 -3.77 -13.56 -14.50
C THR A 194 -4.13 -12.31 -13.70
N VAL A 195 -3.44 -11.21 -13.98
CA VAL A 195 -3.74 -9.90 -13.39
C VAL A 195 -4.89 -9.27 -14.15
N LEU A 196 -5.95 -8.89 -13.43
CA LEU A 196 -7.22 -8.41 -13.96
C LEU A 196 -7.51 -7.00 -13.44
N PRO A 197 -8.13 -6.12 -14.26
CA PRO A 197 -8.57 -4.81 -13.80
C PRO A 197 -9.48 -4.88 -12.56
N ALA A 198 -9.45 -3.86 -11.72
CA ALA A 198 -10.34 -3.68 -10.58
C ALA A 198 -11.84 -3.74 -10.93
N THR A 199 -12.18 -3.55 -12.21
CA THR A 199 -13.55 -3.52 -12.74
C THR A 199 -14.00 -4.87 -13.33
N THR A 200 -13.20 -5.95 -13.23
CA THR A 200 -13.57 -7.25 -13.76
C THR A 200 -14.73 -7.88 -12.97
N PRO A 201 -15.84 -8.29 -13.61
CA PRO A 201 -16.98 -8.92 -12.93
C PRO A 201 -16.66 -10.30 -12.36
N ALA A 202 -17.30 -10.66 -11.25
CA ALA A 202 -17.14 -11.98 -10.62
C ALA A 202 -17.48 -13.14 -11.57
N GLU A 203 -18.46 -12.94 -12.45
CA GLU A 203 -18.90 -13.92 -13.42
C GLU A 203 -17.79 -14.28 -14.42
N GLU A 204 -17.01 -13.28 -14.85
CA GLU A 204 -15.86 -13.47 -15.75
C GLU A 204 -14.72 -14.23 -15.04
N ILE A 205 -14.42 -13.84 -13.80
CA ILE A 205 -13.39 -14.49 -12.98
C ILE A 205 -13.73 -15.97 -12.79
N LEU A 206 -14.97 -16.28 -12.45
CA LEU A 206 -15.41 -17.66 -12.23
C LEU A 206 -15.46 -18.47 -13.53
N ALA A 207 -15.81 -17.85 -14.66
CA ALA A 207 -15.78 -18.51 -15.97
C ALA A 207 -14.37 -18.96 -16.35
N ALA A 208 -13.33 -18.24 -15.92
CA ALA A 208 -11.93 -18.63 -16.11
C ALA A 208 -11.51 -19.84 -15.25
N SER A 209 -12.35 -20.28 -14.30
CA SER A 209 -12.12 -21.43 -13.41
C SER A 209 -10.74 -21.39 -12.71
N PRO A 210 -10.39 -20.29 -12.00
CA PRO A 210 -9.13 -20.21 -11.28
C PRO A 210 -9.12 -21.15 -10.07
N ASP A 211 -7.95 -21.62 -9.68
CA ASP A 211 -7.75 -22.39 -8.45
C ASP A 211 -7.86 -21.49 -7.20
N GLY A 212 -7.57 -20.19 -7.35
CA GLY A 212 -7.68 -19.19 -6.30
C GLY A 212 -7.80 -17.77 -6.83
N VAL A 213 -8.35 -16.87 -6.00
CA VAL A 213 -8.43 -15.43 -6.25
C VAL A 213 -7.57 -14.68 -5.24
N MET A 214 -6.68 -13.83 -5.74
CA MET A 214 -5.87 -12.90 -4.96
C MET A 214 -6.47 -11.49 -5.06
N LEU A 215 -6.75 -10.86 -3.92
CA LEU A 215 -7.20 -9.48 -3.83
C LEU A 215 -6.02 -8.61 -3.38
N SER A 216 -5.50 -7.76 -4.27
CA SER A 216 -4.26 -7.03 -4.01
C SER A 216 -4.40 -5.92 -2.97
N ASN A 217 -3.27 -5.32 -2.62
CA ASN A 217 -3.25 -4.00 -2.00
C ASN A 217 -3.76 -2.92 -2.97
N GLY A 218 -3.99 -1.73 -2.43
CA GLY A 218 -4.37 -0.54 -3.20
C GLY A 218 -4.46 0.73 -2.33
N PRO A 219 -4.71 1.89 -2.95
CA PRO A 219 -4.88 3.17 -2.26
C PRO A 219 -6.34 3.45 -1.89
N GLY A 220 -6.57 4.52 -1.12
CA GLY A 220 -7.91 5.09 -0.93
C GLY A 220 -8.71 4.53 0.23
N ASP A 221 -9.97 4.96 0.32
CA ASP A 221 -10.95 4.45 1.29
C ASP A 221 -11.68 3.23 0.69
N PRO A 222 -11.60 2.04 1.34
CA PRO A 222 -12.29 0.85 0.84
C PRO A 222 -13.81 1.02 0.73
N ALA A 223 -14.42 1.97 1.46
CA ALA A 223 -15.86 2.20 1.38
C ALA A 223 -16.32 2.86 0.07
N GLU A 224 -15.40 3.47 -0.70
CA GLU A 224 -15.70 4.04 -2.02
C GLU A 224 -15.81 2.95 -3.12
N ASP A 225 -15.20 1.78 -2.90
CA ASP A 225 -15.05 0.70 -3.88
C ASP A 225 -16.28 -0.23 -3.92
N VAL A 226 -17.48 0.34 -4.06
CA VAL A 226 -18.76 -0.37 -3.99
C VAL A 226 -18.84 -1.52 -5.00
N PHE A 227 -18.35 -1.30 -6.22
CA PHE A 227 -18.34 -2.34 -7.25
C PHE A 227 -17.48 -3.55 -6.84
N GLN A 228 -16.31 -3.30 -6.28
CA GLN A 228 -15.36 -4.34 -5.86
C GLN A 228 -15.94 -5.13 -4.69
N ILE A 229 -16.57 -4.45 -3.72
CA ILE A 229 -17.28 -5.09 -2.59
C ILE A 229 -18.36 -6.05 -3.12
N GLU A 230 -19.19 -5.60 -4.06
CA GLU A 230 -20.23 -6.45 -4.68
C GLU A 230 -19.63 -7.66 -5.41
N GLN A 231 -18.53 -7.49 -6.14
CA GLN A 231 -17.91 -8.62 -6.85
C GLN A 231 -17.28 -9.62 -5.87
N ILE A 232 -16.61 -9.15 -4.81
CA ILE A 232 -16.04 -10.02 -3.78
C ILE A 232 -17.15 -10.81 -3.07
N GLN A 233 -18.29 -10.18 -2.78
CA GLN A 233 -19.44 -10.87 -2.19
C GLN A 233 -19.92 -12.05 -3.06
N LYS A 234 -19.89 -11.91 -4.39
CA LYS A 234 -20.25 -12.98 -5.33
C LYS A 234 -19.20 -14.10 -5.43
N LEU A 235 -17.95 -13.84 -5.04
CA LEU A 235 -16.83 -14.79 -5.10
C LEU A 235 -16.68 -15.60 -3.80
N LEU A 236 -17.00 -15.00 -2.65
CA LEU A 236 -16.90 -15.62 -1.33
C LEU A 236 -17.62 -16.99 -1.28
N GLY A 237 -16.93 -18.00 -0.75
CA GLY A 237 -17.43 -19.37 -0.66
C GLY A 237 -17.38 -20.19 -1.96
N ARG A 238 -17.08 -19.57 -3.11
CA ARG A 238 -17.06 -20.25 -4.42
C ARG A 238 -15.65 -20.64 -4.88
N VAL A 239 -14.64 -19.86 -4.49
CA VAL A 239 -13.24 -20.04 -4.85
C VAL A 239 -12.35 -19.66 -3.65
N PRO A 240 -11.24 -20.38 -3.39
CA PRO A 240 -10.22 -19.95 -2.44
C PRO A 240 -9.81 -18.50 -2.62
N MET A 241 -9.80 -17.72 -1.54
CA MET A 241 -9.48 -16.30 -1.59
C MET A 241 -8.41 -15.89 -0.58
N PHE A 242 -7.49 -15.05 -1.02
CA PHE A 242 -6.54 -14.37 -0.16
C PHE A 242 -6.51 -12.87 -0.46
N GLY A 243 -6.77 -12.03 0.55
CA GLY A 243 -6.74 -10.58 0.42
C GLY A 243 -5.64 -9.92 1.25
N ILE A 244 -4.99 -8.91 0.66
CA ILE A 244 -3.87 -8.17 1.24
C ILE A 244 -4.21 -6.68 1.30
N CYS A 245 -3.99 -6.02 2.45
CA CYS A 245 -4.19 -4.58 2.65
C CYS A 245 -5.60 -4.11 2.23
N LEU A 246 -5.76 -3.46 1.08
CA LEU A 246 -7.07 -3.08 0.56
C LEU A 246 -7.97 -4.31 0.33
N GLY A 247 -7.44 -5.40 -0.22
CA GLY A 247 -8.15 -6.67 -0.35
C GLY A 247 -8.65 -7.26 0.98
N HIS A 248 -7.96 -6.99 2.09
CA HIS A 248 -8.43 -7.36 3.43
C HIS A 248 -9.66 -6.56 3.84
N GLN A 249 -9.62 -5.25 3.62
CA GLN A 249 -10.70 -4.32 3.97
C GLN A 249 -11.95 -4.58 3.11
N LEU A 250 -11.78 -4.71 1.79
CA LEU A 250 -12.87 -4.99 0.87
C LEU A 250 -13.55 -6.33 1.18
N THR A 251 -12.78 -7.35 1.55
CA THR A 251 -13.35 -8.65 1.97
C THR A 251 -14.17 -8.52 3.25
N ALA A 252 -13.69 -7.74 4.23
CA ALA A 252 -14.45 -7.50 5.45
C ALA A 252 -15.78 -6.77 5.17
N LEU A 253 -15.77 -5.76 4.31
CA LEU A 253 -16.98 -5.06 3.87
C LEU A 253 -17.94 -6.00 3.12
N ALA A 254 -17.42 -6.81 2.19
CA ALA A 254 -18.21 -7.80 1.46
C ALA A 254 -18.82 -8.89 2.36
N ALA A 255 -18.16 -9.18 3.49
CA ALA A 255 -18.64 -10.08 4.54
C ALA A 255 -19.54 -9.40 5.59
N GLY A 256 -19.92 -8.13 5.39
CA GLY A 256 -20.84 -7.38 6.23
C GLY A 256 -20.23 -6.70 7.46
N GLY A 257 -18.90 -6.59 7.52
CA GLY A 257 -18.19 -5.77 8.51
C GLY A 257 -18.13 -4.29 8.12
N SER A 258 -17.40 -3.49 8.88
CA SER A 258 -17.14 -2.08 8.61
C SER A 258 -15.66 -1.72 8.70
N THR A 259 -15.31 -0.59 8.09
CA THR A 259 -13.97 0.02 8.15
C THR A 259 -14.04 1.40 8.78
N TYR A 260 -12.91 1.88 9.29
CA TYR A 260 -12.76 3.24 9.80
C TYR A 260 -11.38 3.80 9.46
N LYS A 261 -11.29 5.13 9.38
CA LYS A 261 -10.01 5.82 9.14
C LYS A 261 -9.19 5.86 10.43
N LEU A 262 -7.95 5.38 10.35
CA LEU A 262 -6.97 5.50 11.42
C LEU A 262 -6.52 6.95 11.55
N LYS A 263 -6.16 7.34 12.78
CA LYS A 263 -5.68 8.70 13.07
C LYS A 263 -4.52 9.12 12.15
N TYR A 264 -3.49 8.27 12.04
CA TYR A 264 -2.35 8.52 11.17
C TYR A 264 -1.93 7.28 10.35
N GLY A 265 -2.67 6.19 10.43
CA GLY A 265 -2.38 4.93 9.73
C GLY A 265 -1.13 4.20 10.19
N HIS A 266 -0.86 3.05 9.58
CA HIS A 266 0.38 2.30 9.77
C HIS A 266 1.20 2.30 8.50
N ARG A 267 2.39 2.91 8.58
CA ARG A 267 3.30 3.14 7.46
C ARG A 267 4.73 2.90 7.91
N GLY A 268 5.27 1.74 7.60
CA GLY A 268 6.58 1.32 8.07
C GLY A 268 6.88 -0.15 7.86
N VAL A 269 8.09 -0.55 8.21
CA VAL A 269 8.62 -1.92 8.05
C VAL A 269 8.90 -2.61 9.39
N ASN A 270 8.38 -2.03 10.48
CA ASN A 270 8.66 -2.44 11.84
C ASN A 270 7.38 -2.63 12.67
N GLN A 271 6.24 -2.88 12.02
CA GLN A 271 4.96 -3.02 12.71
C GLN A 271 4.80 -4.45 13.28
N PRO A 272 4.71 -4.62 14.61
CA PRO A 272 4.57 -5.92 15.23
C PRO A 272 3.13 -6.41 15.12
N VAL A 273 2.94 -7.59 14.54
CA VAL A 273 1.63 -8.23 14.42
C VAL A 273 1.61 -9.53 15.20
N ARG A 274 0.69 -9.63 16.16
CA ARG A 274 0.49 -10.82 16.98
C ARG A 274 -0.48 -11.77 16.29
N ASP A 275 -0.09 -13.04 16.22
CA ASP A 275 -0.98 -14.14 15.90
C ASP A 275 -1.85 -14.48 17.12
N LEU A 276 -3.17 -14.39 16.97
CA LEU A 276 -4.11 -14.63 18.08
C LEU A 276 -4.35 -16.11 18.38
N ASP A 277 -4.01 -17.00 17.46
CA ASP A 277 -4.09 -18.46 17.68
C ASP A 277 -2.78 -19.05 18.16
N GLY A 278 -1.70 -18.29 18.04
CA GLY A 278 -0.36 -18.71 18.39
C GLY A 278 0.23 -17.88 19.52
N THR A 279 1.53 -18.11 19.75
CA THR A 279 2.35 -17.30 20.64
C THR A 279 3.33 -16.41 19.87
N ARG A 280 3.22 -16.40 18.54
CA ARG A 280 4.17 -15.70 17.67
C ARG A 280 3.74 -14.26 17.43
N THR A 281 4.74 -13.40 17.32
CA THR A 281 4.63 -12.04 16.80
C THR A 281 5.58 -11.93 15.63
N TYR A 282 5.11 -11.33 14.55
CA TYR A 282 5.86 -11.11 13.32
C TYR A 282 6.12 -9.63 13.17
N ILE A 283 7.29 -9.26 12.62
CA ILE A 283 7.52 -7.89 12.18
C ILE A 283 7.02 -7.79 10.74
N THR A 284 6.23 -6.77 10.44
CA THR A 284 5.53 -6.65 9.16
C THR A 284 5.75 -5.30 8.51
N SER A 285 5.65 -5.29 7.17
CA SER A 285 5.51 -4.08 6.37
C SER A 285 4.05 -3.68 6.30
N GLN A 286 3.75 -2.41 6.55
CA GLN A 286 2.39 -1.87 6.52
C GLN A 286 2.37 -0.53 5.79
N ASN A 287 1.33 -0.33 4.99
CA ASN A 287 0.98 0.93 4.35
C ASN A 287 -0.54 1.05 4.21
N HIS A 288 -1.22 1.47 5.28
CA HIS A 288 -2.68 1.67 5.24
C HIS A 288 -3.13 2.80 6.17
N GLY A 289 -4.13 3.56 5.71
CA GLY A 289 -4.79 4.63 6.47
C GLY A 289 -6.14 4.24 7.07
N TYR A 290 -6.70 3.10 6.65
CA TYR A 290 -7.97 2.56 7.11
C TYR A 290 -7.76 1.20 7.79
N ALA A 291 -8.67 0.81 8.65
CA ALA A 291 -8.65 -0.49 9.34
C ALA A 291 -10.05 -1.09 9.41
N VAL A 292 -10.13 -2.42 9.51
CA VAL A 292 -11.39 -3.12 9.78
C VAL A 292 -11.74 -3.00 11.25
N ASP A 293 -13.01 -2.72 11.53
CA ASP A 293 -13.56 -2.79 12.89
C ASP A 293 -13.80 -4.25 13.28
N SER A 294 -12.97 -4.76 14.19
CA SER A 294 -13.03 -6.15 14.66
C SER A 294 -14.38 -6.52 15.27
N ASP A 295 -15.09 -5.58 15.88
CA ASP A 295 -16.35 -5.85 16.58
C ASP A 295 -17.51 -6.13 15.59
N THR A 296 -17.35 -5.68 14.35
CA THR A 296 -18.33 -5.86 13.28
C THR A 296 -18.15 -7.16 12.49
N VAL A 297 -17.04 -7.87 12.66
CA VAL A 297 -16.76 -9.13 11.94
C VAL A 297 -17.70 -10.24 12.44
N LYS A 298 -18.61 -10.72 11.57
CA LYS A 298 -19.59 -11.79 11.90
C LYS A 298 -19.36 -13.11 11.18
N LEU A 299 -18.91 -13.08 9.92
CA LEU A 299 -18.73 -14.28 9.09
C LEU A 299 -17.31 -14.84 9.12
N GLY A 300 -16.44 -14.24 9.93
CA GLY A 300 -15.05 -14.64 10.08
C GLY A 300 -14.58 -14.48 11.52
N ARG A 301 -13.29 -14.68 11.73
CA ARG A 301 -12.65 -14.58 13.03
C ARG A 301 -11.33 -13.85 12.89
N VAL A 302 -11.13 -12.82 13.72
CA VAL A 302 -9.87 -12.08 13.75
C VAL A 302 -8.73 -13.05 14.08
N ARG A 303 -7.72 -13.08 13.22
CA ARG A 303 -6.55 -13.96 13.30
C ARG A 303 -5.31 -13.20 13.76
N PHE A 304 -5.16 -11.96 13.32
CA PHE A 304 -4.01 -11.13 13.60
C PHE A 304 -4.46 -9.80 14.19
N ALA A 305 -3.68 -9.27 15.15
CA ALA A 305 -3.87 -7.94 15.70
C ALA A 305 -2.53 -7.22 15.85
N ASN A 306 -2.55 -5.90 15.69
CA ASN A 306 -1.36 -5.07 15.88
C ASN A 306 -0.97 -5.08 17.36
N ALA A 307 0.29 -5.35 17.68
CA ALA A 307 0.73 -5.44 19.06
C ALA A 307 0.90 -4.07 19.74
N ASN A 308 0.96 -2.98 18.98
CA ASN A 308 1.10 -1.62 19.52
C ASN A 308 -0.25 -1.04 19.96
N ASP A 309 -1.32 -1.23 19.18
CA ASP A 309 -2.60 -0.56 19.38
C ASP A 309 -3.84 -1.46 19.28
N GLY A 310 -3.67 -2.75 18.95
CA GLY A 310 -4.74 -3.74 18.93
C GLY A 310 -5.63 -3.71 17.69
N THR A 311 -5.31 -2.92 16.65
CA THR A 311 -6.12 -2.90 15.42
C THR A 311 -6.16 -4.27 14.74
N CYS A 312 -7.25 -4.56 14.03
CA CYS A 312 -7.39 -5.78 13.24
C CYS A 312 -6.33 -5.84 12.13
N GLU A 313 -5.56 -6.92 12.09
CA GLU A 313 -4.47 -7.12 11.12
C GLU A 313 -4.70 -8.33 10.20
N GLY A 314 -5.79 -9.07 10.40
CA GLY A 314 -6.15 -10.19 9.55
C GLY A 314 -7.30 -11.00 10.08
N ILE A 315 -8.06 -11.62 9.18
CA ILE A 315 -9.30 -12.35 9.48
C ILE A 315 -9.30 -13.66 8.69
N ASP A 316 -9.68 -14.74 9.36
CA ASP A 316 -9.98 -16.02 8.73
C ASP A 316 -11.48 -16.15 8.49
N TYR A 317 -11.87 -16.63 7.31
CA TYR A 317 -13.26 -16.94 6.93
C TYR A 317 -13.37 -18.41 6.47
N PRO A 318 -13.33 -19.39 7.40
CA PRO A 318 -13.30 -20.81 7.07
C PRO A 318 -14.47 -21.27 6.19
N ASP A 319 -15.68 -20.83 6.52
CA ASP A 319 -16.90 -21.21 5.79
C ASP A 319 -16.99 -20.56 4.41
N LEU A 320 -16.23 -19.48 4.19
CA LEU A 320 -16.15 -18.77 2.90
C LEU A 320 -14.89 -19.11 2.11
N ARG A 321 -14.07 -20.06 2.60
CA ARG A 321 -12.79 -20.46 1.99
C ARG A 321 -11.88 -19.26 1.71
N ALA A 322 -11.79 -18.33 2.66
CA ALA A 322 -10.97 -17.13 2.51
C ALA A 322 -10.18 -16.83 3.79
N PHE A 323 -9.06 -16.14 3.64
CA PHE A 323 -8.42 -15.43 4.74
C PHE A 323 -7.82 -14.13 4.20
N THR A 324 -7.59 -13.15 5.06
CA THR A 324 -7.03 -11.87 4.64
C THR A 324 -6.09 -11.30 5.69
N VAL A 325 -5.16 -10.45 5.27
CA VAL A 325 -4.22 -9.72 6.15
C VAL A 325 -4.12 -8.26 5.76
N GLN A 326 -4.01 -7.39 6.75
CA GLN A 326 -3.94 -5.94 6.57
C GLN A 326 -2.51 -5.47 6.21
N PHE A 327 -1.50 -6.21 6.66
CA PHE A 327 -0.09 -6.00 6.34
C PHE A 327 0.32 -6.64 5.01
N HIS A 328 1.56 -6.41 4.59
CA HIS A 328 2.10 -6.79 3.28
C HIS A 328 3.03 -8.01 3.40
N PRO A 329 2.52 -9.25 3.24
CA PRO A 329 3.32 -10.46 3.35
C PRO A 329 4.34 -10.63 2.23
N GLU A 330 4.15 -9.94 1.10
CA GLU A 330 5.10 -9.87 0.00
C GLU A 330 6.31 -9.00 0.35
N ALA A 331 6.23 -8.12 1.36
CA ALA A 331 7.27 -7.16 1.71
C ALA A 331 7.76 -6.36 0.49
N CYS A 332 9.07 -6.16 0.31
CA CYS A 332 9.65 -5.28 -0.73
C CYS A 332 9.09 -3.85 -0.62
N THR A 333 9.52 -3.05 0.35
CA THR A 333 10.59 -3.29 1.34
C THR A 333 10.12 -3.98 2.63
N GLY A 334 11.06 -4.30 3.53
CA GLY A 334 10.83 -4.75 4.90
C GLY A 334 11.03 -6.26 5.16
N PRO A 335 10.59 -6.76 6.34
CA PRO A 335 10.88 -8.10 6.82
C PRO A 335 10.17 -9.20 6.01
N LYS A 336 10.80 -10.37 5.90
CA LYS A 336 10.26 -11.54 5.17
C LYS A 336 9.57 -12.54 6.09
N ASP A 337 9.11 -12.09 7.25
CA ASP A 337 8.63 -12.94 8.36
C ASP A 337 7.28 -13.61 8.05
N THR A 338 6.52 -13.08 7.10
CA THR A 338 5.13 -13.47 6.84
C THR A 338 4.87 -14.04 5.44
N SER A 339 5.92 -14.33 4.66
CA SER A 339 5.79 -14.90 3.31
C SER A 339 5.11 -16.28 3.30
N PHE A 340 5.12 -17.00 4.43
CA PHE A 340 4.42 -18.27 4.61
C PHE A 340 2.90 -18.18 4.37
N LEU A 341 2.32 -16.98 4.40
CA LEU A 341 0.90 -16.78 4.09
C LEU A 341 0.59 -17.09 2.62
N PHE A 342 1.54 -16.93 1.70
CA PHE A 342 1.37 -17.41 0.33
C PHE A 342 1.39 -18.94 0.25
N ASP A 343 2.16 -19.61 1.11
CA ASP A 343 2.13 -21.07 1.22
C ASP A 343 0.77 -21.56 1.78
N ARG A 344 0.24 -20.85 2.78
CA ARG A 344 -1.13 -21.08 3.29
C ARG A 344 -2.18 -20.94 2.18
N PHE A 345 -2.06 -19.93 1.33
CA PHE A 345 -2.97 -19.75 0.20
C PHE A 345 -2.90 -20.91 -0.81
N VAL A 346 -1.68 -21.38 -1.12
CA VAL A 346 -1.48 -22.57 -1.95
C VAL A 346 -2.11 -23.82 -1.34
N ASP A 347 -1.99 -24.01 -0.02
CA ASP A 347 -2.62 -25.14 0.65
C ASP A 347 -4.16 -25.04 0.65
N LEU A 348 -4.70 -23.83 0.75
CA LEU A 348 -6.14 -23.58 0.60
C LEU A 348 -6.66 -23.96 -0.80
N MET A 349 -5.88 -23.68 -1.86
CA MET A 349 -6.20 -24.08 -3.23
C MET A 349 -6.23 -25.61 -3.42
N LYS A 350 -5.39 -26.35 -2.68
CA LYS A 350 -5.40 -27.84 -2.68
C LYS A 350 -6.59 -28.46 -1.94
N GLY A 351 -7.47 -27.66 -1.34
CA GLY A 351 -8.56 -28.13 -0.48
C GLY A 351 -8.20 -28.21 1.01
N GLY A 352 -7.11 -27.58 1.43
CA GLY A 352 -6.83 -27.31 2.85
C GLY A 352 -7.92 -26.43 3.49
N ARG A 353 -7.95 -26.38 4.83
CA ARG A 353 -8.84 -25.46 5.55
C ARG A 353 -8.24 -24.05 5.56
N ALA A 354 -9.10 -23.04 5.45
CA ALA A 354 -8.68 -21.63 5.44
C ALA A 354 -7.97 -21.28 6.73
#